data_AF-A0AAW1L996-F1
#
_entry.id   AF-A0AAW1L996-F1
#
_cell.length_a   1.000
_cell.length_b   1.000
_cell.length_c   1.000
_cell.angle_alpha   90.00
_cell.angle_beta   90.00
_cell.angle_gamma   90.00
#
_symmetry.space_group_name_H-M   'P 1'
#
loop_
_entity.id
_entity.type
_entity.pdbx_description
1 polymer ?
#
loop_
_entity_poly.entity_id
_entity_poly.type
_entity_poly.pdbx_seq_one_letter_code
_entity_poly.pdbx_strand_id
1 'polypeptide(L)' 'MPRTYRRVTEKASWTSEQLQAAVKSIENGTPIRQAALRFKIPRSSLQKRIKEKSFANPKPYQTSGFKVQDP' A
#
# COMPACT_ATOMS: atom_id res chain seq x y z
N MET A 1 -12.34 -17.11 25.42
CA MET A 1 -12.90 -15.78 25.10
C MET A 1 -12.30 -15.28 23.79
N PRO A 2 -13.09 -15.03 22.73
CA PRO A 2 -12.56 -14.44 21.51
C PRO A 2 -11.95 -13.07 21.83
N ARG A 3 -10.67 -12.84 21.54
CA ARG A 3 -10.08 -11.49 21.56
C ARG A 3 -10.57 -10.77 20.31
N THR A 4 -11.72 -10.13 20.40
CA THR A 4 -12.30 -9.29 19.34
C THR A 4 -11.51 -7.98 19.22
N TYR A 5 -10.25 -8.07 18.76
CA TYR A 5 -9.45 -6.90 18.45
C TYR A 5 -9.79 -6.39 17.05
N ARG A 6 -10.55 -5.29 16.97
CA ARG A 6 -10.73 -4.54 15.73
C ARG A 6 -9.46 -3.73 15.45
N ARG A 7 -8.73 -4.11 14.40
CA ARG A 7 -7.55 -3.36 13.96
C ARG A 7 -8.00 -2.01 13.38
N VAL A 8 -7.58 -0.90 14.01
CA VAL A 8 -7.95 0.48 13.63
C VAL A 8 -7.01 1.08 12.57
N THR A 9 -5.86 0.45 12.32
CA THR A 9 -4.86 1.01 11.39
C THR A 9 -5.29 0.87 9.93
N GLU A 10 -5.36 1.99 9.22
CA GLU A 10 -5.50 2.04 7.76
C GLU A 10 -4.35 1.30 7.08
N LYS A 11 -4.67 0.31 6.24
CA LYS A 11 -3.65 -0.42 5.46
C LYS A 11 -3.31 0.39 4.22
N ALA A 12 -2.07 0.88 4.16
CA ALA A 12 -1.42 1.38 2.95
C ALA A 12 -2.21 2.48 2.21
N SER A 13 -2.11 3.70 2.75
CA SER A 13 -2.77 4.93 2.25
C SER A 13 -2.24 5.46 0.90
N TRP A 14 -1.41 4.69 0.19
CA TRP A 14 -0.74 5.15 -1.03
C TRP A 14 -1.38 4.50 -2.26
N THR A 15 -1.36 5.21 -3.38
CA THR A 15 -2.01 4.77 -4.63
C THR A 15 -1.09 3.93 -5.50
N SER A 16 -1.65 3.19 -6.46
CA SER A 16 -0.91 2.41 -7.44
C SER A 16 0.02 3.29 -8.28
N GLU A 17 -0.43 4.50 -8.60
CA GLU A 17 0.36 5.49 -9.33
C GLU A 17 1.59 5.92 -8.53
N GLN A 18 1.42 6.23 -7.24
CA GLN A 18 2.54 6.58 -6.36
C GLN A 18 3.54 5.44 -6.27
N LEU A 19 3.07 4.20 -6.22
CA LEU A 19 3.95 3.05 -6.18
C LEU A 19 4.69 2.82 -7.50
N GLN A 20 4.01 2.94 -8.64
CA GLN A 20 4.65 2.82 -9.94
C GLN A 20 5.69 3.93 -10.15
N ALA A 21 5.38 5.16 -9.76
CA ALA A 21 6.31 6.28 -9.81
C ALA A 21 7.53 6.04 -8.91
N ALA A 22 7.32 5.46 -7.71
CA ALA A 22 8.41 5.10 -6.82
C ALA A 22 9.30 4.00 -7.41
N VAL A 23 8.73 2.97 -8.02
CA VAL A 23 9.49 1.90 -8.68
C VAL A 23 10.32 2.45 -9.85
N LYS A 24 9.71 3.25 -10.73
CA LYS A 24 10.42 3.91 -11.84
C LYS A 24 11.58 4.78 -11.35
N SER A 25 11.40 5.51 -10.24
CA SER A 25 12.49 6.32 -9.68
C SER A 25 13.69 5.47 -9.24
N ILE A 26 13.44 4.25 -8.74
CA ILE A 26 14.48 3.33 -8.30
C ILE A 26 15.19 2.68 -9.49
N GLU A 27 14.44 2.35 -10.54
CA GLU A 27 15.02 1.88 -11.82
C GLU A 27 15.95 2.95 -12.43
N ASN A 28 15.62 4.23 -12.25
CA ASN A 28 16.48 5.36 -12.64
C ASN A 28 17.68 5.61 -11.70
N GLY A 29 17.89 4.76 -10.69
CA GLY A 29 19.02 4.86 -9.75
C GLY A 29 18.74 5.59 -8.43
N THR A 30 17.49 5.99 -8.16
CA THR A 30 17.14 6.59 -6.86
C THR A 30 17.19 5.52 -5.76
N PRO A 31 17.86 5.76 -4.62
CA PRO A 31 17.89 4.78 -3.54
C PRO A 31 16.48 4.57 -2.95
N ILE A 32 16.14 3.32 -2.63
CA ILE A 32 14.84 2.90 -2.07
C ILE A 32 14.40 3.79 -0.89
N ARG A 33 15.33 4.17 -0.02
CA ARG A 33 15.04 5.02 1.15
C ARG A 33 14.55 6.41 0.74
N GLN A 34 15.13 7.01 -0.30
CA GLN A 34 14.68 8.32 -0.78
C GLN A 34 13.34 8.21 -1.54
N ALA A 35 13.17 7.20 -2.38
CA ALA A 35 11.89 6.96 -3.05
C ALA A 35 10.76 6.75 -2.03
N ALA A 36 11.00 5.98 -0.97
CA ALA A 36 10.05 5.76 0.11
C ALA A 36 9.57 7.08 0.77
N LEU A 37 10.51 7.99 1.06
CA LEU A 37 10.18 9.30 1.62
C LEU A 37 9.42 10.18 0.62
N ARG A 38 9.88 10.23 -0.63
CA ARG A 38 9.28 11.06 -1.70
C ARG A 38 7.84 10.68 -2.00
N PHE A 39 7.55 9.38 -2.06
CA PHE A 39 6.22 8.87 -2.42
C PHE A 39 5.36 8.50 -1.20
N LYS A 40 5.83 8.77 0.03
CA LYS A 40 5.16 8.44 1.29
C LYS A 40 4.79 6.95 1.41
N ILE A 41 5.63 6.07 0.88
CA ILE A 41 5.47 4.62 0.94
C ILE A 41 6.49 4.06 1.95
N PRO A 42 6.08 3.30 2.97
CA PRO A 42 7.01 2.72 3.93
C PRO A 42 8.08 1.88 3.22
N ARG A 43 9.35 2.08 3.57
CA ARG A 43 10.51 1.38 2.97
C ARG A 43 10.31 -0.13 2.90
N SER A 44 9.84 -0.74 3.99
CA SER A 44 9.62 -2.19 4.08
C SER A 44 8.54 -2.66 3.11
N SER A 45 7.46 -1.89 2.95
CA SER A 45 6.39 -2.18 1.99
C SER A 45 6.90 -2.07 0.56
N LEU A 46 7.70 -1.05 0.28
CA LEU A 46 8.25 -0.81 -1.05
C LEU A 46 9.27 -1.90 -1.44
N GLN A 47 10.18 -2.24 -0.53
CA GLN A 47 11.15 -3.31 -0.73
C GLN A 47 10.48 -4.68 -0.93
N LYS A 48 9.44 -4.99 -0.14
CA LYS A 48 8.66 -6.22 -0.31
C LYS A 48 8.06 -6.32 -1.71
N ARG A 49 7.46 -5.23 -2.19
CA ARG A 49 6.79 -5.20 -3.51
C ARG A 49 7.73 -5.27 -4.69
N ILE A 50 8.92 -4.68 -4.58
CA ILE A 50 9.98 -4.84 -5.58
C ILE A 50 10.42 -6.31 -5.64
N LYS A 51 10.65 -6.94 -4.48
CA LYS A 51 11.03 -8.36 -4.40
C LYS A 51 9.95 -9.28 -4.98
N GLU A 52 8.68 -9.01 -4.70
CA GLU A 52 7.53 -9.80 -5.16
C GLU A 52 7.06 -9.42 -6.57
N LYS A 53 7.66 -8.40 -7.21
CA LYS A 53 7.20 -7.79 -8.48
C LYS A 53 5.69 -7.50 -8.50
N SER A 54 5.14 -7.09 -7.35
CA SER A 54 3.71 -6.88 -7.15
C SER A 54 3.39 -5.41 -6.93
N PHE A 55 2.92 -4.75 -8.00
CA PHE A 55 2.70 -3.31 -8.05
C PHE A 55 1.21 -2.90 -8.05
N ALA A 56 0.30 -3.84 -7.78
CA ALA A 56 -1.13 -3.57 -7.69
C ALA A 56 -1.47 -2.71 -6.47
N ASN A 57 -2.61 -2.01 -6.52
CA ASN A 57 -3.14 -1.26 -5.38
C ASN A 57 -3.15 -2.14 -4.12
N PRO A 58 -2.72 -1.62 -2.96
CA PRO A 58 -2.93 -2.34 -1.71
C PRO A 58 -4.43 -2.57 -1.60
N LYS A 59 -4.85 -3.84 -1.50
CA LYS A 59 -6.27 -4.15 -1.35
C LYS A 59 -6.72 -3.48 -0.04
N PRO A 60 -7.60 -2.44 -0.08
CA PRO A 60 -8.35 -2.14 1.13
C PRO A 60 -9.05 -3.45 1.49
N TYR A 61 -9.13 -3.74 2.79
CA TYR A 61 -9.91 -4.89 3.23
C TYR A 61 -11.28 -4.74 2.57
N GLN A 62 -11.64 -5.67 1.68
CA GLN A 62 -13.00 -5.69 1.18
C GLN A 62 -13.83 -6.10 2.38
N THR A 63 -14.47 -5.13 3.05
CA THR A 63 -15.61 -5.46 3.89
C THR A 63 -16.62 -6.10 2.96
N SER A 64 -16.71 -7.42 3.01
CA SER A 64 -17.74 -8.17 2.33
C SER A 64 -19.10 -7.64 2.80
N GLY A 65 -19.79 -6.92 1.91
CA GLY A 65 -21.24 -6.75 1.90
C GLY A 65 -21.89 -6.04 3.09
N PHE A 66 -21.93 -4.70 3.05
CA PHE A 66 -23.13 -3.96 3.43
C PHE A 66 -23.31 -2.85 2.41
N LYS A 67 -24.05 -3.17 1.33
CA LYS A 67 -24.51 -2.17 0.37
C LYS A 67 -25.64 -1.42 1.08
N VAL A 68 -25.36 -0.23 1.61
CA VAL A 68 -26.41 0.69 2.03
C VAL A 68 -27.15 1.07 0.75
N GLN A 69 -28.38 0.58 0.62
CA GLN A 69 -29.31 1.07 -0.40
C GLN A 69 -29.83 2.40 0.12
N ASP A 70 -29.40 3.50 -0.49
CA ASP A 70 -30.04 4.79 -0.28
C ASP A 70 -31.43 4.78 -0.95
N PRO A 71 -32.46 5.36 -0.31
CA PRO A 71 -33.85 5.37 -0.77
C PRO A 71 -34.08 6.23 -2.02
#